data_AF-A0A6M3JVE7-F1
#
_entry.id   AF-A0A6M3JVE7-F1
#
_cell.length_a   1.000
_cell.length_b   1.000
_cell.length_c   1.000
_cell.angle_alpha   90.00
_cell.angle_beta   90.00
_cell.angle_gamma   90.00
#
_symmetry.space_group_name_H-M   'P 1'
#
loop_
_entity.id
_entity.type
_entity.pdbx_description
1 polymer ?
#
loop_
_entity_poly.entity_id
_entity_poly.type
_entity_poly.pdbx_seq_one_letter_code
_entity_poly.pdbx_strand_id
1 'polypeptide(L)'
;MPSRYASVTTRQKLERPVAEMEQIKADPYLYRGIPEKEKFEADYRKRKKQLDDITPPDTTDSEKTKIRKRTELLQEALVRGKQRIVDPMPSNDEMMRTRADSVDRHRGWENFWKKHTLDDKGGIVRVDPQNGGRGAIYEWKDLKRVLAKGFEDEALNAANLETIRPSGTPVLADTRLPVSYALSSEAKVHYDTAFPDHVPTDVEQKVTQAEVEKLEELADQVNGQPIVKPDETLTVKRRKKRNVSIAVRDAARQRMKAYWAAKKAQKE
;
A
#
# COMPACT_ATOMS: atom_id res chain seq x y z
N MET A 1 -4.37 -21.31 12.47
CA MET A 1 -5.02 -20.76 13.67
C MET A 1 -5.33 -19.30 13.39
N PRO A 2 -6.52 -18.78 13.72
CA PRO A 2 -6.81 -17.35 13.55
C PRO A 2 -5.92 -16.45 14.44
N SER A 3 -5.88 -15.15 14.15
CA SER A 3 -5.22 -14.13 15.00
C SER A 3 -5.68 -14.25 16.45
N ARG A 4 -4.80 -14.00 17.43
CA ARG A 4 -5.11 -14.14 18.86
C ARG A 4 -6.18 -13.14 19.25
N TYR A 5 -5.93 -11.91 18.83
CA TYR A 5 -6.74 -10.78 19.24
C TYR A 5 -7.94 -10.68 18.32
N ALA A 6 -9.03 -10.10 18.84
CA ALA A 6 -10.23 -9.83 18.07
C ALA A 6 -10.26 -8.38 17.56
N SER A 7 -11.20 -8.06 16.67
CA SER A 7 -11.45 -6.66 16.27
C SER A 7 -12.01 -5.86 17.45
N VAL A 8 -11.87 -4.53 17.38
CA VAL A 8 -12.50 -3.57 18.30
C VAL A 8 -13.98 -3.83 18.47
N THR A 9 -14.69 -3.98 17.35
CA THR A 9 -16.14 -4.22 17.32
C THR A 9 -16.54 -5.51 18.02
N THR A 10 -15.70 -6.55 17.94
CA THR A 10 -15.95 -7.82 18.63
C THR A 10 -15.65 -7.70 20.13
N ARG A 11 -14.60 -6.94 20.50
CA ARG A 11 -14.26 -6.65 21.89
C ARG A 11 -15.33 -5.81 22.58
N GLN A 12 -15.78 -4.72 21.96
CA GLN A 12 -16.83 -3.85 22.50
C GLN A 12 -18.12 -4.59 22.85
N LYS A 13 -18.48 -5.60 22.04
CA LYS A 13 -19.64 -6.47 22.32
C LYS A 13 -19.49 -7.29 23.63
N LEU A 14 -18.26 -7.55 24.06
CA LEU A 14 -17.93 -8.24 25.31
C LEU A 14 -17.56 -7.28 26.44
N GLU A 15 -16.93 -6.14 26.14
CA GLU A 15 -16.58 -5.10 27.12
C GLU A 15 -17.81 -4.54 27.80
N ARG A 16 -18.85 -4.19 27.02
CA ARG A 16 -20.09 -3.64 27.57
C ARG A 16 -20.74 -4.56 28.63
N PRO A 17 -21.05 -5.83 28.34
CA PRO A 17 -21.65 -6.70 29.35
C PRO A 17 -20.69 -7.00 30.52
N VAL A 18 -19.37 -7.06 30.31
CA VAL A 18 -18.40 -7.22 31.41
C VAL A 18 -18.42 -5.99 32.33
N ALA A 19 -18.45 -4.78 31.76
CA ALA A 19 -18.54 -3.53 32.52
C ALA A 19 -19.87 -3.41 33.28
N GLU A 20 -21.00 -3.78 32.66
CA GLU A 20 -22.30 -3.82 33.33
C GLU A 20 -22.29 -4.81 34.51
N MET A 21 -21.72 -6.01 34.34
CA MET A 21 -21.55 -6.97 35.44
C MET A 21 -20.60 -6.46 36.53
N GLU A 22 -19.54 -5.75 36.15
CA GLU A 22 -18.58 -5.17 37.10
C GLU A 22 -19.23 -4.05 37.95
N GLN A 23 -20.08 -3.22 37.33
CA GLN A 23 -20.90 -2.23 38.03
C GLN A 23 -21.89 -2.88 39.00
N ILE A 24 -22.60 -3.91 38.56
CA ILE A 24 -23.53 -4.67 39.42
C ILE A 24 -22.79 -5.28 40.61
N LYS A 25 -21.57 -5.78 40.40
CA LYS A 25 -20.74 -6.35 41.47
C LYS A 25 -20.19 -5.29 42.43
N ALA A 26 -19.89 -4.09 41.92
CA ALA A 26 -19.40 -2.98 42.72
C ALA A 26 -20.48 -2.35 43.60
N ASP A 27 -21.75 -2.40 43.19
CA ASP A 27 -22.89 -1.90 43.97
C ASP A 27 -23.44 -2.99 44.93
N PRO A 28 -23.30 -2.82 46.27
CA PRO A 28 -23.79 -3.80 47.23
C PRO A 28 -25.30 -4.03 47.18
N TYR A 29 -26.09 -3.04 46.78
CA TYR A 29 -27.55 -3.12 46.74
C TYR A 29 -28.02 -3.95 45.55
N LEU A 30 -27.46 -3.69 44.36
CA LEU A 30 -27.75 -4.47 43.17
C LEU A 30 -27.23 -5.90 43.29
N TYR A 31 -26.03 -6.07 43.84
CA TYR A 31 -25.44 -7.40 44.03
C TYR A 31 -26.23 -8.28 44.99
N ARG A 32 -26.85 -7.69 46.03
CA ARG A 32 -27.68 -8.44 46.99
C ARG A 32 -28.96 -8.99 46.36
N GLY A 33 -29.53 -8.30 45.37
CA GLY A 33 -30.77 -8.67 44.69
C GLY A 33 -30.65 -9.81 43.65
N ILE A 34 -29.44 -10.31 43.37
CA ILE A 34 -29.22 -11.37 42.39
C ILE A 34 -29.59 -12.74 42.99
N PRO A 35 -30.58 -13.47 42.43
CA PRO A 35 -31.04 -14.74 42.98
C PRO A 35 -30.03 -15.89 42.82
N GLU A 36 -29.10 -15.83 41.85
CA GLU A 36 -28.10 -16.87 41.58
C GLU A 36 -26.66 -16.30 41.51
N LYS A 37 -26.14 -15.83 42.64
CA LYS A 37 -24.83 -15.16 42.70
C LYS A 37 -23.67 -15.98 42.16
N GLU A 38 -23.63 -17.28 42.46
CA GLU A 38 -22.55 -18.16 42.00
C GLU A 38 -22.51 -18.28 40.46
N LYS A 39 -23.68 -18.37 39.81
CA LYS A 39 -23.75 -18.41 38.35
C LYS A 39 -23.36 -17.07 37.74
N PHE A 40 -23.78 -15.97 38.36
CA PHE A 40 -23.37 -14.63 37.95
C PHE A 40 -21.85 -14.44 38.03
N GLU A 41 -21.21 -14.84 39.15
CA GLU A 41 -19.76 -14.78 39.30
C GLU A 41 -19.04 -15.66 38.29
N ALA A 42 -19.55 -16.87 38.03
CA ALA A 42 -18.99 -17.78 37.04
C ALA A 42 -19.06 -17.18 35.61
N ASP A 43 -20.21 -16.61 35.22
CA ASP A 43 -20.36 -15.96 33.91
C ASP A 43 -19.48 -14.72 33.79
N TYR A 44 -19.41 -13.88 34.84
CA TYR A 44 -18.51 -12.73 34.88
C TYR A 44 -17.04 -13.16 34.71
N ARG A 45 -16.57 -14.15 35.47
CA ARG A 45 -15.19 -14.66 35.36
C ARG A 45 -14.91 -15.20 33.95
N LYS A 46 -15.87 -15.93 33.38
CA LYS A 46 -15.76 -16.49 32.03
C LYS A 46 -15.66 -15.38 30.98
N ARG A 47 -16.55 -14.40 31.01
CA ARG A 47 -16.56 -13.29 30.04
C ARG A 47 -15.36 -12.37 30.20
N LYS A 48 -14.94 -12.09 31.43
CA LYS A 48 -13.73 -11.31 31.72
C LYS A 48 -12.50 -12.01 31.17
N LYS A 49 -12.34 -13.32 31.44
CA LYS A 49 -11.26 -14.11 30.85
C LYS A 49 -11.30 -14.11 29.32
N GLN A 50 -12.48 -14.28 28.72
CA GLN A 50 -12.64 -14.21 27.27
C GLN A 50 -12.21 -12.84 26.72
N LEU A 51 -12.57 -11.75 27.39
CA LEU A 51 -12.19 -10.40 27.03
C LEU A 51 -10.68 -10.19 27.14
N ASP A 52 -10.06 -10.67 28.21
CA ASP A 52 -8.61 -10.60 28.42
C ASP A 52 -7.86 -11.39 27.33
N ASP A 53 -8.35 -12.58 26.96
CA ASP A 53 -7.72 -13.44 25.95
C ASP A 53 -7.72 -12.83 24.54
N ILE A 54 -8.76 -12.05 24.20
CA ILE A 54 -8.93 -11.42 22.87
C ILE A 54 -8.38 -10.00 22.78
N THR A 55 -7.99 -9.40 23.91
CA THR A 55 -7.51 -8.01 23.98
C THR A 55 -5.98 -7.97 23.88
N PRO A 56 -5.40 -7.13 23.00
CA PRO A 56 -3.97 -6.93 22.97
C PRO A 56 -3.45 -6.43 24.34
N PRO A 57 -2.36 -7.00 24.88
CA PRO A 57 -1.80 -6.56 26.15
C PRO A 57 -1.29 -5.12 26.09
N ASP A 58 -1.22 -4.47 27.24
CA ASP A 58 -0.47 -3.22 27.37
C ASP A 58 1.02 -3.50 27.28
N THR A 59 1.74 -2.65 26.54
CA THR A 59 3.17 -2.79 26.31
C THR A 59 3.90 -1.50 26.62
N THR A 60 5.05 -1.62 27.26
CA THR A 60 6.00 -0.52 27.50
C THR A 60 6.67 -0.07 26.20
N ASP A 61 7.28 1.12 26.18
CA ASP A 61 7.93 1.64 24.97
C ASP A 61 9.14 0.79 24.52
N SER A 62 9.84 0.17 25.47
CA SER A 62 10.93 -0.75 25.17
C SER A 62 10.44 -2.02 24.45
N GLU A 63 9.28 -2.54 24.84
CA GLU A 63 8.64 -3.70 24.22
C GLU A 63 8.08 -3.34 22.86
N LYS A 64 7.43 -2.18 22.73
CA LYS A 64 6.98 -1.66 21.43
C LYS A 64 8.12 -1.58 20.42
N THR A 65 9.31 -1.19 20.84
CA THR A 65 10.49 -1.13 19.98
C THR A 65 10.91 -2.53 19.49
N LYS A 66 10.91 -3.53 20.37
CA LYS A 66 11.19 -4.93 19.99
C LYS A 66 10.12 -5.47 19.03
N ILE A 67 8.85 -5.18 19.33
CA ILE A 67 7.70 -5.58 18.52
C ILE A 67 7.79 -4.94 17.12
N ARG A 68 8.15 -3.66 17.00
CA ARG A 68 8.35 -2.99 15.69
C ARG A 68 9.41 -3.69 14.86
N LYS A 69 10.60 -3.92 15.43
CA LYS A 69 11.69 -4.64 14.75
C LYS A 69 11.25 -6.02 14.27
N ARG A 70 10.56 -6.77 15.13
CA ARG A 70 10.03 -8.09 14.76
C ARG A 70 8.98 -8.01 13.65
N THR A 71 8.10 -7.01 13.71
CA THR A 71 7.07 -6.76 12.71
C THR A 71 7.68 -6.43 11.35
N GLU A 72 8.74 -5.62 11.31
CA GLU A 72 9.48 -5.27 10.09
C GLU A 72 10.15 -6.50 9.47
N LEU A 73 10.84 -7.31 10.28
CA LEU A 73 11.45 -8.57 9.81
C LEU A 73 10.43 -9.53 9.21
N LEU A 74 9.29 -9.72 9.89
CA LEU A 74 8.21 -10.55 9.37
C LEU A 74 7.62 -9.96 8.09
N GLN A 75 7.43 -8.65 8.03
CA GLN A 75 6.90 -7.97 6.84
C GLN A 75 7.83 -8.17 5.64
N GLU A 76 9.13 -7.98 5.82
CA GLU A 76 10.12 -8.18 4.75
C GLU A 76 10.11 -9.63 4.24
N ALA A 77 10.10 -10.61 5.15
CA ALA A 77 10.07 -12.02 4.79
C ALA A 77 8.75 -12.43 4.11
N LEU A 78 7.61 -11.90 4.57
CA LEU A 78 6.31 -12.13 3.95
C LEU A 78 6.29 -11.61 2.50
N VAL A 79 6.83 -10.42 2.26
CA VAL A 79 6.84 -9.79 0.93
C VAL A 79 7.86 -10.44 0.00
N ARG A 80 9.12 -10.53 0.41
CA ARG A 80 10.22 -11.04 -0.43
C ARG A 80 10.27 -12.56 -0.52
N GLY A 81 9.61 -13.26 0.40
CA GLY A 81 9.82 -14.70 0.56
C GLY A 81 11.25 -15.02 0.98
N LYS A 82 11.69 -16.25 0.73
CA LYS A 82 13.10 -16.65 0.89
C LYS A 82 13.46 -17.51 -0.29
N GLN A 83 14.41 -17.03 -1.10
CA GLN A 83 14.84 -17.68 -2.33
C GLN A 83 15.04 -19.19 -2.10
N ARG A 84 14.44 -20.01 -2.98
CA ARG A 84 14.46 -21.48 -2.98
C ARG A 84 13.59 -22.20 -1.94
N ILE A 85 12.98 -21.50 -0.98
CA ILE A 85 12.12 -22.13 0.05
C ILE A 85 10.66 -21.77 -0.16
N VAL A 86 10.37 -20.48 -0.27
CA VAL A 86 9.02 -19.95 -0.46
C VAL A 86 9.06 -18.78 -1.42
N ASP A 87 8.13 -18.79 -2.36
CA ASP A 87 7.96 -17.71 -3.31
C ASP A 87 7.64 -16.39 -2.58
N PRO A 88 8.00 -15.24 -3.19
CA PRO A 88 7.54 -13.95 -2.70
C PRO A 88 6.01 -13.84 -2.76
N MET A 89 5.46 -12.90 -1.99
CA MET A 89 4.05 -12.56 -2.06
C MET A 89 3.70 -12.07 -3.47
N PRO A 90 2.67 -12.61 -4.14
CA PRO A 90 2.27 -12.13 -5.45
C PRO A 90 1.94 -10.64 -5.44
N SER A 91 2.42 -9.91 -6.43
CA SER A 91 2.19 -8.46 -6.52
C SER A 91 0.74 -8.13 -6.88
N ASN A 92 0.34 -6.87 -6.68
CA ASN A 92 -0.98 -6.41 -7.12
C ASN A 92 -1.17 -6.59 -8.64
N ASP A 93 -0.14 -6.31 -9.44
CA ASP A 93 -0.22 -6.44 -10.89
C ASP A 93 -0.36 -7.89 -11.34
N GLU A 94 0.36 -8.82 -10.71
CA GLU A 94 0.21 -10.26 -10.95
C GLU A 94 -1.20 -10.73 -10.60
N MET A 95 -1.75 -10.28 -9.46
CA MET A 95 -3.12 -10.61 -9.06
C MET A 95 -4.18 -10.09 -10.03
N MET A 96 -3.93 -8.94 -10.67
CA MET A 96 -4.84 -8.31 -11.63
C MET A 96 -4.72 -8.87 -13.05
N ARG A 97 -3.51 -9.16 -13.54
CA ARG A 97 -3.26 -9.58 -14.93
C ARG A 97 -3.38 -11.08 -15.17
N THR A 98 -2.98 -11.92 -14.21
CA THR A 98 -2.94 -13.39 -14.35
C THR A 98 -3.67 -14.07 -13.19
N ARG A 99 -4.96 -13.72 -13.03
CA ARG A 99 -5.72 -14.01 -11.80
C ARG A 99 -5.75 -15.48 -11.39
N ALA A 100 -5.86 -16.43 -12.32
CA ALA A 100 -5.95 -17.85 -11.96
C ALA A 100 -4.66 -18.36 -11.29
N ASP A 101 -3.52 -18.27 -11.99
CA ASP A 101 -2.22 -18.73 -11.47
C ASP A 101 -1.76 -17.92 -10.26
N SER A 102 -2.00 -16.60 -10.26
CA SER A 102 -1.64 -15.72 -9.15
C SER A 102 -2.43 -16.01 -7.87
N VAL A 103 -3.70 -16.44 -7.99
CA VAL A 103 -4.52 -16.84 -6.84
C VAL A 103 -3.98 -18.14 -6.24
N ASP A 104 -3.61 -19.12 -7.06
CA ASP A 104 -3.06 -20.38 -6.55
C ASP A 104 -1.67 -20.19 -5.93
N ARG A 105 -0.83 -19.35 -6.53
CA ARG A 105 0.44 -18.92 -5.94
C ARG A 105 0.22 -18.19 -4.61
N HIS A 106 -0.74 -17.28 -4.55
CA HIS A 106 -1.09 -16.58 -3.31
C HIS A 106 -1.56 -17.55 -2.22
N ARG A 107 -2.40 -18.53 -2.56
CA ARG A 107 -2.84 -19.58 -1.65
C ARG A 107 -1.67 -20.44 -1.17
N GLY A 108 -0.74 -20.81 -2.05
CA GLY A 108 0.47 -21.55 -1.71
C GLY A 108 1.34 -20.78 -0.72
N TRP A 109 1.63 -19.51 -1.04
CA TRP A 109 2.33 -18.58 -0.16
C TRP A 109 1.64 -18.43 1.21
N GLU A 110 0.32 -18.24 1.22
CA GLU A 110 -0.44 -18.05 2.45
C GLU A 110 -0.42 -19.32 3.31
N ASN A 111 -0.64 -20.49 2.70
CA ASN A 111 -0.59 -21.78 3.37
C ASN A 111 0.79 -22.08 3.97
N PHE A 112 1.86 -21.65 3.30
CA PHE A 112 3.22 -21.76 3.82
C PHE A 112 3.38 -20.93 5.09
N TRP A 113 3.12 -19.62 5.02
CA TRP A 113 3.34 -18.70 6.14
C TRP A 113 2.33 -18.83 7.28
N LYS A 114 1.20 -19.52 7.06
CA LYS A 114 0.30 -19.96 8.15
C LYS A 114 0.93 -21.03 9.04
N LYS A 115 1.91 -21.78 8.54
CA LYS A 115 2.56 -22.93 9.22
C LYS A 115 4.03 -22.67 9.57
N HIS A 116 4.61 -21.59 9.06
CA HIS A 116 6.02 -21.25 9.26
C HIS A 116 6.15 -19.83 9.82
N THR A 117 7.20 -19.60 10.60
CA THR A 117 7.62 -18.26 11.07
C THR A 117 9.12 -18.12 10.98
N LEU A 118 9.66 -16.99 11.46
CA LEU A 118 11.09 -16.75 11.55
C LEU A 118 11.61 -17.06 12.96
N ASP A 119 12.78 -17.67 13.08
CA ASP A 119 13.53 -17.67 14.35
C ASP A 119 14.18 -16.30 14.62
N ASP A 120 14.92 -16.18 15.72
CA ASP A 120 15.64 -14.95 16.10
C ASP A 120 16.78 -14.58 15.13
N LYS A 121 17.20 -15.52 14.28
CA LYS A 121 18.25 -15.35 13.26
C LYS A 121 17.67 -15.08 11.86
N GLY A 122 16.35 -15.02 11.70
CA GLY A 122 15.70 -14.89 10.38
C GLY A 122 15.67 -16.19 9.56
N GLY A 123 15.93 -17.33 10.19
CA GLY A 123 15.71 -18.67 9.65
C GLY A 123 14.21 -18.99 9.57
N ILE A 124 13.77 -19.66 8.51
CA ILE A 124 12.38 -20.11 8.43
C ILE A 124 12.26 -21.41 9.23
N VAL A 125 11.36 -21.41 10.21
CA VAL A 125 11.08 -22.56 11.06
C VAL A 125 9.61 -22.93 10.98
N ARG A 126 9.32 -24.23 11.01
CA ARG A 126 7.95 -24.72 11.13
C ARG A 126 7.46 -24.45 12.55
N VAL A 127 6.24 -23.95 12.64
CA VAL A 127 5.61 -23.61 13.89
C VAL A 127 5.12 -24.88 14.57
N ASP A 128 5.42 -25.01 15.86
CA ASP A 128 4.79 -25.98 16.74
C ASP A 128 3.61 -25.32 17.48
N PRO A 129 2.35 -25.65 17.14
CA PRO A 129 1.19 -25.09 17.80
C PRO A 129 1.06 -25.52 19.26
N GLN A 130 1.66 -26.66 19.65
CA GLN A 130 1.59 -27.16 21.03
C GLN A 130 2.46 -26.31 21.97
N ASN A 131 3.54 -25.72 21.45
CA ASN A 131 4.43 -24.82 22.17
C ASN A 131 4.05 -23.33 22.02
N GLY A 132 2.79 -23.04 21.67
CA GLY A 132 2.28 -21.67 21.55
C GLY A 132 2.78 -20.90 20.33
N GLY A 133 3.51 -21.55 19.43
CA GLY A 133 4.01 -20.93 18.21
C GLY A 133 2.88 -20.53 17.25
N ARG A 134 3.13 -19.50 16.44
CA ARG A 134 2.19 -19.01 15.42
C ARG A 134 2.87 -18.83 14.06
N GLY A 135 2.11 -19.05 12.99
CA GLY A 135 2.55 -18.72 11.64
C GLY A 135 2.82 -17.23 11.50
N ALA A 136 3.80 -16.87 10.67
CA ALA A 136 4.25 -15.50 10.44
C ALA A 136 3.10 -14.55 10.12
N ILE A 137 2.11 -14.98 9.33
CA ILE A 137 0.93 -14.15 9.00
C ILE A 137 0.16 -13.77 10.27
N TYR A 138 -0.06 -14.73 11.17
CA TYR A 138 -0.85 -14.51 12.37
C TYR A 138 -0.05 -13.74 13.42
N GLU A 139 1.23 -14.07 13.57
CA GLU A 139 2.17 -13.34 14.42
C GLU A 139 2.25 -11.87 14.00
N TRP A 140 2.48 -11.60 12.71
CA TRP A 140 2.56 -10.24 12.18
C TRP A 140 1.27 -9.44 12.41
N LYS A 141 0.09 -10.05 12.18
CA LYS A 141 -1.20 -9.41 12.46
C LYS A 141 -1.38 -9.11 13.95
N ASP A 142 -1.02 -10.05 14.81
CA ASP A 142 -1.13 -9.89 16.26
C ASP A 142 -0.20 -8.76 16.75
N LEU A 143 1.05 -8.72 16.27
CA LEU A 143 2.01 -7.66 16.60
C LEU A 143 1.56 -6.28 16.11
N LYS A 144 1.01 -6.17 14.89
CA LYS A 144 0.42 -4.91 14.39
C LYS A 144 -0.72 -4.43 15.29
N ARG A 145 -1.57 -5.34 15.78
CA ARG A 145 -2.66 -4.98 16.70
C ARG A 145 -2.15 -4.52 18.07
N VAL A 146 -1.08 -5.13 18.58
CA VAL A 146 -0.42 -4.67 19.81
C VAL A 146 0.15 -3.25 19.62
N LEU A 147 0.84 -3.00 18.50
CA LEU A 147 1.42 -1.68 18.22
C LEU A 147 0.39 -0.57 18.03
N ALA A 148 -0.78 -0.92 17.51
CA ALA A 148 -1.86 0.02 17.22
C ALA A 148 -2.94 0.06 18.32
N LYS A 149 -2.66 -0.49 19.51
CA LYS A 149 -3.54 -0.36 20.68
C LYS A 149 -3.74 1.13 20.99
N GLY A 150 -4.99 1.60 20.97
CA GLY A 150 -5.37 3.02 21.08
C GLY A 150 -5.68 3.73 19.75
N PHE A 151 -5.29 3.15 18.61
CA PHE A 151 -5.62 3.60 17.24
C PHE A 151 -6.26 2.45 16.46
N GLU A 152 -7.26 1.83 17.07
CA GLU A 152 -7.63 0.45 16.71
C GLU A 152 -8.42 0.34 15.39
N ASP A 153 -9.06 1.41 14.94
CA ASP A 153 -9.69 1.48 13.62
C ASP A 153 -8.63 1.47 12.49
N GLU A 154 -7.48 2.09 12.72
CA GLU A 154 -6.33 2.06 11.81
C GLU A 154 -5.64 0.69 11.84
N ALA A 155 -5.65 0.00 12.99
CA ALA A 155 -5.02 -1.30 13.18
C ALA A 155 -5.59 -2.41 12.29
N LEU A 156 -6.91 -2.38 12.03
CA LEU A 156 -7.59 -3.38 11.21
C LEU A 156 -7.16 -3.30 9.74
N ASN A 157 -7.01 -2.07 9.24
CA ASN A 157 -6.46 -1.82 7.91
C ASN A 157 -4.94 -2.07 7.88
N ALA A 158 -4.20 -1.65 8.90
CA ALA A 158 -2.75 -1.82 8.97
C ALA A 158 -2.31 -3.29 9.13
N ALA A 159 -3.17 -4.17 9.66
CA ALA A 159 -2.97 -5.61 9.73
C ALA A 159 -3.57 -6.36 8.52
N ASN A 160 -3.96 -5.65 7.46
CA ASN A 160 -4.38 -6.26 6.20
C ASN A 160 -3.14 -6.59 5.36
N LEU A 161 -3.03 -7.83 4.91
CA LEU A 161 -1.90 -8.28 4.07
C LEU A 161 -1.83 -7.50 2.75
N GLU A 162 -2.95 -6.99 2.25
CA GLU A 162 -2.98 -6.16 1.05
C GLU A 162 -2.16 -4.86 1.21
N THR A 163 -2.02 -4.33 2.43
CA THR A 163 -1.23 -3.11 2.65
C THR A 163 0.27 -3.30 2.48
N ILE A 164 0.76 -4.52 2.66
CA ILE A 164 2.18 -4.86 2.47
C ILE A 164 2.43 -5.50 1.10
N ARG A 165 1.38 -5.74 0.32
CA ARG A 165 1.51 -6.36 -1.00
C ARG A 165 2.31 -5.43 -1.92
N PRO A 166 3.32 -5.95 -2.64
CA PRO A 166 4.13 -5.12 -3.52
C PRO A 166 3.26 -4.54 -4.65
N SER A 167 3.35 -3.22 -4.82
CA SER A 167 2.62 -2.47 -5.83
C SER A 167 3.39 -2.47 -7.16
N GLY A 168 3.37 -3.60 -7.87
CA GLY A 168 3.62 -3.68 -9.33
C GLY A 168 5.04 -3.36 -9.85
N THR A 169 5.83 -2.54 -9.19
CA THR A 169 7.24 -2.33 -9.55
C THR A 169 8.09 -3.33 -8.79
N PRO A 170 8.68 -4.34 -9.46
CA PRO A 170 9.73 -5.11 -8.84
C PRO A 170 10.83 -4.13 -8.44
N VAL A 171 11.07 -3.99 -7.14
CA VAL A 171 12.33 -3.42 -6.69
C VAL A 171 13.38 -4.40 -7.14
N LEU A 172 14.11 -4.05 -8.20
CA LEU A 172 15.31 -4.72 -8.71
C LEU A 172 16.43 -4.64 -7.65
N ALA A 173 16.20 -5.17 -6.47
CA ALA A 173 17.18 -5.34 -5.41
C ALA A 173 17.44 -6.84 -5.25
N ASP A 174 17.94 -7.46 -6.31
CA ASP A 174 18.87 -8.62 -6.28
C ASP A 174 18.87 -9.37 -7.62
N THR A 175 19.34 -8.72 -8.68
CA THR A 175 20.00 -9.43 -9.78
C THR A 175 21.08 -8.53 -10.35
N ARG A 176 22.32 -8.99 -10.19
CA ARG A 176 23.51 -8.59 -10.93
C ARG A 176 23.17 -8.01 -12.31
N LEU A 177 23.51 -6.73 -12.51
CA LEU A 177 23.66 -5.99 -13.77
C LEU A 177 22.99 -6.58 -15.02
N PRO A 178 21.89 -6.00 -15.53
CA PRO A 178 21.70 -5.94 -16.97
C PRO A 178 22.68 -4.91 -17.54
N VAL A 179 23.69 -5.43 -18.23
CA VAL A 179 24.45 -4.72 -19.25
C VAL A 179 23.46 -4.22 -20.31
N SER A 180 23.57 -2.94 -20.66
CA SER A 180 22.80 -2.16 -21.67
C SER A 180 21.30 -1.89 -21.40
N TYR A 181 21.02 -0.65 -20.99
CA TYR A 181 19.74 0.02 -21.23
C TYR A 181 19.81 0.68 -22.61
N ALA A 182 18.76 0.54 -23.43
CA ALA A 182 18.51 1.55 -24.46
C ALA A 182 17.99 2.83 -23.76
N LEU A 183 18.59 3.97 -24.07
CA LEU A 183 18.29 5.27 -23.46
C LEU A 183 16.96 5.86 -23.96
N SER A 184 16.25 6.60 -23.11
CA SER A 184 15.15 7.47 -23.53
C SER A 184 15.68 8.67 -24.32
N SER A 185 14.85 9.34 -25.13
CA SER A 185 15.25 10.48 -25.99
C SER A 185 15.96 11.60 -25.23
N GLU A 186 15.47 11.94 -24.04
CA GLU A 186 16.10 12.94 -23.18
C GLU A 186 17.42 12.45 -22.58
N ALA A 187 17.52 11.16 -22.22
CA ALA A 187 18.75 10.59 -21.67
C ALA A 187 19.84 10.43 -22.74
N LYS A 188 19.46 10.31 -24.03
CA LYS A 188 20.37 10.27 -25.18
C LYS A 188 21.11 11.61 -25.37
N VAL A 189 20.42 12.73 -25.20
CA VAL A 189 21.01 14.09 -25.28
C VAL A 189 22.16 14.27 -24.27
N HIS A 190 21.99 13.74 -23.08
CA HIS A 190 23.03 13.78 -22.05
C HIS A 190 24.16 12.78 -22.30
N TYR A 191 23.85 11.65 -22.94
CA TYR A 191 24.85 10.65 -23.32
C TYR A 191 25.78 11.17 -24.42
N ASP A 192 25.22 11.81 -25.45
CA ASP A 192 25.98 12.35 -26.58
C ASP A 192 26.93 13.48 -26.16
N THR A 193 26.54 14.27 -25.16
CA THR A 193 27.41 15.32 -24.59
C THR A 193 28.48 14.76 -23.65
N ALA A 194 28.24 13.61 -23.02
CA ALA A 194 29.20 12.95 -22.16
C ALA A 194 30.18 12.04 -22.93
N PHE A 195 29.78 11.52 -24.10
CA PHE A 195 30.56 10.59 -24.92
C PHE A 195 30.52 11.02 -26.41
N PRO A 196 31.31 12.04 -26.80
CA PRO A 196 31.22 12.65 -28.12
C PRO A 196 31.70 11.77 -29.30
N ASP A 197 32.37 10.64 -29.03
CA ASP A 197 33.04 9.79 -30.05
C ASP A 197 32.26 8.51 -30.43
N HIS A 198 30.97 8.38 -30.07
CA HIS A 198 30.17 7.17 -30.34
C HIS A 198 29.58 7.11 -31.77
N VAL A 199 29.62 5.93 -32.43
CA VAL A 199 29.11 5.73 -33.81
C VAL A 199 27.78 4.94 -33.78
N PRO A 200 26.65 5.54 -34.20
CA PRO A 200 25.33 4.91 -34.19
C PRO A 200 25.17 3.81 -35.26
N THR A 201 24.29 2.84 -34.97
CA THR A 201 23.94 1.75 -35.90
C THR A 201 22.78 2.10 -36.85
N ASP A 202 22.69 1.44 -38.02
CA ASP A 202 21.75 1.77 -39.11
C ASP A 202 20.26 1.86 -38.71
N VAL A 203 19.84 1.12 -37.67
CA VAL A 203 18.46 1.12 -37.17
C VAL A 203 18.17 2.38 -36.34
N GLU A 204 19.17 2.88 -35.61
CA GLU A 204 19.06 4.10 -34.79
C GLU A 204 19.04 5.37 -35.65
N GLN A 205 19.66 5.35 -36.82
CA GLN A 205 19.66 6.47 -37.77
C GLN A 205 18.31 6.66 -38.48
N LYS A 206 17.55 5.57 -38.72
CA LYS A 206 16.25 5.63 -39.40
C LYS A 206 15.12 6.17 -38.53
N VAL A 207 15.20 6.00 -37.21
CA VAL A 207 14.18 6.50 -36.27
C VAL A 207 14.35 8.01 -36.01
N THR A 208 15.59 8.51 -35.98
CA THR A 208 15.88 9.93 -35.75
C THR A 208 15.48 10.81 -36.94
N GLN A 209 15.63 10.34 -38.18
CA GLN A 209 15.22 11.11 -39.38
C GLN A 209 13.71 11.41 -39.40
N ALA A 210 12.87 10.46 -38.98
CA ALA A 210 11.41 10.62 -39.01
C ALA A 210 10.86 11.56 -37.91
N GLU A 211 11.57 11.72 -36.79
CA GLU A 211 11.18 12.66 -35.72
C GLU A 211 11.59 14.10 -36.03
N VAL A 212 12.67 14.30 -36.80
CA VAL A 212 13.20 15.63 -37.17
C VAL A 212 12.31 16.32 -38.21
N GLU A 213 11.87 15.61 -39.27
CA GLU A 213 10.95 16.17 -40.27
C GLU A 213 9.66 16.74 -39.63
N LYS A 214 9.21 16.14 -38.54
CA LYS A 214 7.97 16.53 -37.86
C LYS A 214 8.09 17.76 -36.96
N LEU A 215 9.30 18.10 -36.54
CA LEU A 215 9.57 19.27 -35.70
C LEU A 215 9.84 20.53 -36.53
N GLU A 216 10.40 20.38 -37.72
CA GLU A 216 10.67 21.51 -38.64
C GLU A 216 9.38 22.15 -39.16
N GLU A 217 8.33 21.37 -39.47
CA GLU A 217 7.04 21.93 -39.91
C GLU A 217 6.34 22.79 -38.84
N LEU A 218 6.62 22.57 -37.55
CA LEU A 218 5.99 23.33 -36.45
C LEU A 218 6.67 24.68 -36.18
N ALA A 219 7.93 24.85 -36.58
CA ALA A 219 8.71 26.05 -36.30
C ALA A 219 8.39 27.21 -37.25
N ASP A 220 8.07 26.92 -38.52
CA ASP A 220 7.82 27.94 -39.55
C ASP A 220 6.54 28.77 -39.32
N GLN A 221 5.62 28.33 -38.46
CA GLN A 221 4.41 29.10 -38.16
C GLN A 221 4.57 30.23 -37.14
N VAL A 222 5.69 30.30 -36.39
CA VAL A 222 5.79 31.19 -35.22
C VAL A 222 6.47 32.55 -35.52
N ASN A 223 7.22 32.69 -36.62
CA ASN A 223 8.11 33.85 -36.84
C ASN A 223 7.58 35.01 -37.72
N GLY A 224 6.30 35.07 -38.06
CA GLY A 224 5.77 36.14 -38.93
C GLY A 224 4.46 36.77 -38.45
N GLN A 225 4.49 37.76 -37.55
CA GLN A 225 3.77 39.06 -37.66
C GLN A 225 3.81 39.94 -36.37
N PRO A 226 3.71 41.29 -36.48
CA PRO A 226 4.10 42.27 -35.44
C PRO A 226 2.96 42.97 -34.66
N ILE A 227 3.38 43.85 -33.73
CA ILE A 227 2.68 44.51 -32.60
C ILE A 227 1.69 45.64 -33.01
N VAL A 228 0.47 45.67 -32.43
CA VAL A 228 -0.44 46.85 -32.37
C VAL A 228 -0.96 47.08 -30.94
N LYS A 229 -1.17 48.37 -30.63
CA LYS A 229 -1.26 49.12 -29.34
C LYS A 229 -2.47 48.83 -28.41
N PRO A 230 -2.43 49.34 -27.15
CA PRO A 230 -3.22 48.85 -26.03
C PRO A 230 -4.53 49.62 -25.86
N ASP A 231 -5.63 48.91 -25.58
CA ASP A 231 -6.76 49.49 -24.86
C ASP A 231 -7.42 48.46 -23.93
N GLU A 232 -7.78 49.01 -22.76
CA GLU A 232 -8.82 48.60 -21.82
C GLU A 232 -8.69 47.26 -21.06
N THR A 233 -8.15 47.44 -19.84
CA THR A 233 -8.65 46.92 -18.55
C THR A 233 -9.10 45.46 -18.49
N LEU A 234 -8.33 44.65 -17.75
CA LEU A 234 -8.90 43.83 -16.68
C LEU A 234 -7.83 43.59 -15.60
N THR A 235 -8.01 44.28 -14.48
CA THR A 235 -7.27 44.08 -13.24
C THR A 235 -7.62 42.72 -12.65
N VAL A 236 -6.65 41.80 -12.61
CA VAL A 236 -6.70 40.65 -11.70
C VAL A 236 -5.38 40.56 -10.94
N LYS A 237 -5.39 41.08 -9.71
CA LYS A 237 -4.39 40.73 -8.70
C LYS A 237 -4.65 39.29 -8.27
N ARG A 238 -3.65 38.40 -8.37
CA ARG A 238 -3.36 37.40 -7.33
C ARG A 238 -2.00 36.75 -7.49
N ARG A 239 -1.42 36.45 -6.33
CA ARG A 239 -0.02 36.13 -6.04
C ARG A 239 0.39 34.70 -6.44
N LYS A 240 1.70 34.58 -6.74
CA LYS A 240 2.65 33.46 -6.53
C LYS A 240 2.22 32.01 -6.89
N LYS A 241 2.86 31.53 -7.97
CA LYS A 241 3.44 30.18 -8.21
C LYS A 241 2.60 28.96 -7.78
N ARG A 242 1.90 28.36 -8.75
CA ARG A 242 1.77 26.89 -8.89
C ARG A 242 1.81 26.53 -10.38
N ASN A 243 2.66 25.56 -10.74
CA ASN A 243 2.73 24.99 -12.07
C ASN A 243 1.41 24.27 -12.37
N VAL A 244 0.56 24.88 -13.19
CA VAL A 244 -0.60 24.19 -13.78
C VAL A 244 -0.03 23.39 -14.96
N SER A 245 -0.09 22.06 -14.85
CA SER A 245 0.42 21.14 -15.86
C SER A 245 -0.18 21.44 -17.23
N ILE A 246 0.70 21.47 -18.24
CA ILE A 246 0.40 21.76 -19.65
C ILE A 246 -0.74 20.87 -20.18
N ALA A 247 -0.88 19.65 -19.63
CA ALA A 247 -1.96 18.70 -19.91
C ALA A 247 -3.38 19.27 -19.70
N VAL A 248 -3.59 20.20 -18.75
CA VAL A 248 -4.93 20.77 -18.50
C VAL A 248 -5.30 21.81 -19.56
N ARG A 249 -4.31 22.52 -20.13
CA ARG A 249 -4.55 23.47 -21.25
C ARG A 249 -4.90 22.74 -22.54
N ASP A 250 -4.24 21.60 -22.80
CA ASP A 250 -4.49 20.82 -24.02
C ASP A 250 -5.85 20.13 -24.00
N ALA A 251 -6.27 19.60 -22.84
CA ALA A 251 -7.60 19.03 -22.67
C ALA A 251 -8.72 20.09 -22.89
N ALA A 252 -8.51 21.33 -22.43
CA ALA A 252 -9.47 22.42 -22.63
C ALA A 252 -9.57 22.85 -24.10
N ARG A 253 -8.44 22.89 -24.83
CA ARG A 253 -8.42 23.17 -26.28
C ARG A 253 -9.10 22.08 -27.09
N GLN A 254 -8.87 20.81 -26.75
CA GLN A 254 -9.51 19.69 -27.44
C GLN A 254 -11.04 19.67 -27.26
N ARG A 255 -11.53 19.97 -26.06
CA ARG A 255 -12.97 20.08 -25.79
C ARG A 255 -13.64 21.22 -26.56
N MET A 256 -12.97 22.36 -26.66
CA MET A 256 -13.47 23.49 -27.47
C MET A 256 -13.52 23.16 -28.96
N LYS A 257 -12.52 22.45 -29.50
CA LYS A 257 -12.53 22.00 -30.90
C LYS A 257 -13.67 21.01 -31.18
N ALA A 258 -13.89 20.03 -30.30
CA ALA A 258 -14.98 19.06 -30.45
C ALA A 258 -16.36 19.74 -30.43
N TYR A 259 -16.54 20.73 -29.57
CA TYR A 259 -17.80 21.49 -29.47
C TYR A 259 -18.14 22.25 -30.76
N TRP A 260 -17.18 22.96 -31.36
CA TRP A 260 -17.43 23.71 -32.60
C TRP A 260 -17.63 22.80 -33.82
N ALA A 261 -16.99 21.63 -33.85
CA ALA A 261 -17.22 20.63 -34.89
C ALA A 261 -18.65 20.07 -34.84
N ALA A 262 -19.12 19.70 -33.64
CA ALA A 262 -20.49 19.23 -33.44
C ALA A 262 -21.53 20.29 -33.82
N LYS A 263 -21.27 21.57 -33.52
CA LYS A 263 -22.17 22.68 -33.83
C LYS A 263 -22.24 22.98 -35.35
N LYS A 264 -21.19 22.67 -36.10
CA LYS A 264 -21.16 22.83 -37.57
C LYS A 264 -21.96 21.73 -38.28
N ALA A 265 -21.85 20.50 -37.79
CA ALA A 265 -22.59 19.33 -38.33
C ALA A 265 -24.11 19.40 -38.11
N GLN A 266 -24.59 20.25 -37.20
CA GLN A 266 -26.04 20.47 -36.98
C GLN A 266 -26.66 21.51 -37.92
N LYS A 267 -25.85 22.18 -38.75
CA LYS A 267 -26.31 23.22 -39.70
C LYS A 267 -26.33 22.76 -41.17
N GLU A 268 -25.89 21.54 -41.44
CA GLU A 268 -25.99 20.84 -42.73
C GLU A 268 -27.07 19.76 -42.61
#